data_AF-A0AAE4EU75-F1
#
_entry.id   AF-A0AAE4EU75-F1
#
_cell.length_a   1.000
_cell.length_b   1.000
_cell.length_c   1.000
_cell.angle_alpha   90.00
_cell.angle_beta   90.00
_cell.angle_gamma   90.00
#
_symmetry.space_group_name_H-M   'P 1'
#
loop_
_entity.id
_entity.type
_entity.pdbx_description
1 polymer ?
#
loop_
_entity_poly.entity_id
_entity_poly.type
_entity_poly.pdbx_seq_one_letter_code
_entity_poly.pdbx_strand_id
1 'polypeptide(L)'
;MAQSDTDIEASAGTPDAVARLERAAEAHERARERVEAIGADALRDCRDIYSELQTLLERYDGRATGGGDFEAFMEFQGRVGTLTDDLPEDLPERDTFEEIDDFLQQRRLTESDFEQAREMLSPIGDLVGRLDELDEAREQYKKARTDAGRRRGELGDRIDDLERLQRLGDADLDAPVEHLRDPIQHYNDAVTEAFRDFRTDTPAREALAVIERADAYPLVEFQSPPTELLTYVREHDAGREPIPKLLEYADYSASKLDHYVDDAAALRSAVATRRTYLRRLDAEPVRIDWPPPSADALPWYCREYRSVVARFADESVVAALREVRRLAEREDYERLRESAVARSELTETERERLASGAVEDELSAAREARAAIGDALDTYSSL
;
A
#
# COMPACT_ATOMS: atom_id res chain seq x y z
N MET A 1 -4.36 -20.09 22.99
CA MET A 1 -5.01 -18.85 22.52
C MET A 1 -3.90 -17.96 22.04
N ALA A 2 -3.70 -17.95 20.72
CA ALA A 2 -2.60 -17.28 20.06
C ALA A 2 -2.84 -15.77 20.11
N GLN A 3 -1.93 -15.05 20.76
CA GLN A 3 -1.75 -13.62 20.51
C GLN A 3 -1.25 -13.50 19.06
N SER A 4 -2.01 -12.77 18.24
CA SER A 4 -1.72 -12.54 16.84
C SER A 4 -0.43 -11.71 16.68
N ASP A 5 0.40 -12.09 15.72
CA ASP A 5 1.63 -11.41 15.30
C ASP A 5 1.45 -9.90 15.02
N THR A 6 0.21 -9.42 14.88
CA THR A 6 -0.13 -8.00 14.70
C THR A 6 0.14 -7.14 15.96
N ASP A 7 0.13 -7.72 17.16
CA ASP A 7 0.41 -6.97 18.40
C ASP A 7 1.91 -6.81 18.69
N ILE A 8 2.78 -7.56 17.99
CA ILE A 8 4.24 -7.42 18.13
C ILE A 8 4.76 -6.24 17.29
N GLU A 9 4.06 -5.85 16.22
CA GLU A 9 4.42 -4.68 15.39
C GLU A 9 3.97 -3.34 16.00
N ALA A 10 2.99 -3.33 16.92
CA ALA A 10 2.56 -2.12 17.63
C ALA A 10 3.52 -1.68 18.76
N SER A 11 4.50 -2.51 19.12
CA SER A 11 5.41 -2.31 20.26
C SER A 11 6.75 -1.63 19.91
N ALA A 12 7.11 -1.52 18.62
CA ALA A 12 8.33 -0.83 18.21
C ALA A 12 8.14 0.70 18.24
N GLY A 13 8.00 1.26 19.44
CA GLY A 13 7.98 2.70 19.66
C GLY A 13 9.23 3.35 19.06
N THR A 14 9.17 4.66 18.79
CA THR A 14 10.30 5.48 18.33
C THR A 14 11.63 5.18 19.05
N PRO A 15 11.66 5.04 20.40
CA PRO A 15 12.89 4.73 21.11
C PRO A 15 13.52 3.41 20.67
N ASP A 16 12.71 2.43 20.26
CA ASP A 16 13.20 1.12 19.82
C ASP A 16 13.80 1.17 18.41
N ALA A 17 13.24 1.96 17.49
CA ALA A 17 13.82 2.13 16.16
C ALA A 17 15.19 2.83 16.21
N VAL A 18 15.29 3.94 16.97
CA VAL A 18 16.54 4.68 17.14
C VAL A 18 17.58 3.83 17.89
N ALA A 19 17.23 3.26 19.04
CA ALA A 19 18.17 2.46 19.83
C ALA A 19 18.62 1.17 19.12
N ARG A 20 17.82 0.58 18.23
CA ARG A 20 18.25 -0.55 17.39
C ARG A 20 19.26 -0.10 16.32
N LEU A 21 19.02 1.04 15.68
CA LEU A 21 19.93 1.61 14.69
C LEU A 21 21.28 1.96 15.32
N GLU A 22 21.26 2.67 16.45
CA GLU A 22 22.46 3.02 17.24
C GLU A 22 23.29 1.78 17.57
N ARG A 23 22.68 0.78 18.22
CA ARG A 23 23.37 -0.45 18.60
C ARG A 23 23.96 -1.21 17.42
N ALA A 24 23.23 -1.28 16.31
CA ALA A 24 23.70 -1.97 15.11
C ALA A 24 24.87 -1.22 14.44
N ALA A 25 24.81 0.11 14.42
CA ALA A 25 25.89 0.95 13.89
C ALA A 25 27.17 0.79 14.72
N GLU A 26 27.06 0.89 16.05
CA GLU A 26 28.22 0.69 16.93
C GLU A 26 28.78 -0.74 16.86
N ALA A 27 27.92 -1.75 16.72
CA ALA A 27 28.37 -3.13 16.55
C ALA A 27 29.16 -3.32 15.26
N HIS A 28 28.68 -2.74 14.16
CA HIS A 28 29.41 -2.73 12.90
C HIS A 28 30.75 -2.00 13.04
N GLU A 29 30.77 -0.81 13.65
CA GLU A 29 32.01 -0.04 13.82
C GLU A 29 33.04 -0.82 14.63
N ARG A 30 32.64 -1.42 15.76
CA ARG A 30 33.52 -2.28 16.57
C ARG A 30 34.04 -3.49 15.80
N ALA A 31 33.19 -4.17 15.02
CA ALA A 31 33.62 -5.31 14.20
C ALA A 31 34.61 -4.87 13.11
N ARG A 32 34.38 -3.71 12.49
CA ARG A 32 35.28 -3.12 11.49
C ARG A 32 36.64 -2.79 12.10
N GLU A 33 36.66 -2.14 13.26
CA GLU A 33 37.91 -1.81 13.98
C GLU A 33 38.70 -3.07 14.35
N ARG A 34 38.02 -4.15 14.79
CA ARG A 34 38.67 -5.43 15.13
C ARG A 34 39.31 -6.13 13.93
N VAL A 35 38.72 -5.97 12.75
CA VAL A 35 39.27 -6.46 11.48
C VAL A 35 40.43 -5.56 11.01
N GLU A 36 40.26 -4.24 11.08
CA GLU A 36 41.29 -3.26 10.68
C GLU A 36 42.54 -3.31 11.54
N ALA A 37 42.42 -3.63 12.82
CA ALA A 37 43.56 -3.77 13.73
C ALA A 37 44.56 -4.86 13.30
N ILE A 38 44.11 -5.85 12.52
CA ILE A 38 44.94 -6.97 12.03
C ILE A 38 45.19 -6.82 10.52
N GLY A 39 44.18 -6.36 9.79
CA GLY A 39 44.18 -6.33 8.33
C GLY A 39 43.25 -7.41 7.78
N ALA A 40 42.30 -6.99 6.93
CA ALA A 40 41.32 -7.90 6.34
C ALA A 40 41.97 -8.97 5.45
N ASP A 41 43.05 -8.64 4.75
CA ASP A 41 43.77 -9.59 3.89
C ASP A 41 44.51 -10.64 4.72
N ALA A 42 45.23 -10.22 5.76
CA ALA A 42 45.88 -11.13 6.70
C ALA A 42 44.89 -12.10 7.38
N LEU A 43 43.69 -11.62 7.74
CA LEU A 43 42.62 -12.46 8.29
C LEU A 43 42.06 -13.45 7.26
N ARG A 44 42.00 -13.09 5.97
CA ARG A 44 41.55 -14.00 4.90
C ARG A 44 42.59 -15.08 4.64
N ASP A 45 43.86 -14.71 4.55
CA ASP A 45 44.97 -15.66 4.39
C ASP A 45 45.00 -16.64 5.58
N CYS A 46 44.85 -16.14 6.80
CA CYS A 46 44.73 -16.95 8.03
C CYS A 46 43.51 -17.88 7.99
N ARG A 47 42.35 -17.40 7.52
CA ARG A 47 41.13 -18.20 7.37
C ARG A 47 41.28 -19.33 6.36
N ASP A 48 41.97 -19.09 5.25
CA ASP A 48 42.16 -20.10 4.21
C ASP A 48 43.02 -21.25 4.76
N ILE A 49 44.13 -20.93 5.44
CA ILE A 49 45.02 -21.91 6.09
C ILE A 49 44.28 -22.63 7.23
N TYR A 50 43.55 -21.90 8.08
CA TYR A 50 42.71 -22.47 9.15
C TYR A 50 41.69 -23.47 8.60
N SER A 51 40.97 -23.11 7.54
CA SER A 51 39.93 -23.94 6.93
C SER A 51 40.54 -25.20 6.28
N GLU A 52 41.70 -25.07 5.65
CA GLU A 52 42.44 -26.20 5.09
C GLU A 52 42.87 -27.18 6.18
N LEU A 53 43.47 -26.67 7.27
CA LEU A 53 43.89 -27.50 8.40
C LEU A 53 42.69 -28.15 9.11
N GLN A 54 41.59 -27.42 9.33
CA GLN A 54 40.35 -27.98 9.88
C GLN A 54 39.82 -29.12 8.99
N THR A 55 39.82 -28.91 7.67
CA THR A 55 39.39 -29.93 6.69
C THR A 55 40.29 -31.18 6.74
N LEU A 56 41.61 -31.00 6.89
CA LEU A 56 42.55 -32.10 7.07
C LEU A 56 42.26 -32.87 8.37
N LEU A 57 42.08 -32.16 9.49
CA LEU A 57 41.74 -32.79 10.77
C LEU A 57 40.43 -33.58 10.68
N GLU A 58 39.35 -33.00 10.13
CA GLU A 58 38.06 -33.68 9.97
C GLU A 58 38.14 -34.90 9.05
N ARG A 59 38.88 -34.81 7.94
CA ARG A 59 38.99 -35.89 6.95
C ARG A 59 39.78 -37.09 7.45
N TYR A 60 40.80 -36.86 8.28
CA TYR A 60 41.74 -37.89 8.71
C TYR A 60 41.49 -38.36 10.15
N ASP A 61 40.63 -37.70 10.92
CA ASP A 61 40.15 -38.18 12.22
C ASP A 61 39.53 -39.59 12.10
N GLY A 62 39.86 -40.46 13.06
CA GLY A 62 39.53 -41.89 13.05
C GLY A 62 40.25 -42.74 11.99
N ARG A 63 40.83 -42.14 10.93
CA ARG A 63 41.49 -42.86 9.83
C ARG A 63 43.01 -42.91 9.95
N ALA A 64 43.60 -41.81 10.40
CA ALA A 64 45.03 -41.62 10.62
C ALA A 64 45.44 -41.85 12.10
N THR A 65 44.66 -42.63 12.85
CA THR A 65 44.96 -42.95 14.25
C THR A 65 45.78 -44.24 14.38
N GLY A 66 46.41 -44.50 15.53
CA GLY A 66 47.40 -45.57 15.76
C GLY A 66 46.93 -47.02 15.55
N GLY A 67 45.66 -47.26 15.19
CA GLY A 67 45.12 -48.53 14.72
C GLY A 67 44.52 -48.49 13.30
N GLY A 68 44.65 -47.36 12.60
CA GLY A 68 44.08 -47.08 11.29
C GLY A 68 45.06 -47.31 10.12
N ASP A 69 44.82 -46.58 9.02
CA ASP A 69 45.55 -46.71 7.76
C ASP A 69 46.87 -45.92 7.83
N PHE A 70 48.00 -46.64 7.84
CA PHE A 70 49.33 -46.04 7.92
C PHE A 70 49.65 -45.15 6.70
N GLU A 71 49.10 -45.45 5.53
CA GLU A 71 49.25 -44.61 4.34
C GLU A 71 48.50 -43.29 4.54
N ALA A 72 47.28 -43.34 5.09
CA ALA A 72 46.50 -42.15 5.43
C ALA A 72 47.18 -41.30 6.52
N PHE A 73 47.87 -41.92 7.48
CA PHE A 73 48.65 -41.23 8.51
C PHE A 73 49.85 -40.48 7.91
N MET A 74 50.65 -41.12 7.06
CA MET A 74 51.78 -40.47 6.39
C MET A 74 51.32 -39.37 5.43
N GLU A 75 50.19 -39.57 4.74
CA GLU A 75 49.60 -38.55 3.87
C GLU A 75 49.12 -37.34 4.67
N PHE A 76 48.45 -37.55 5.82
CA PHE A 76 48.03 -36.48 6.70
C PHE A 76 49.21 -35.63 7.18
N GLN A 77 50.24 -36.25 7.75
CA GLN A 77 51.44 -35.53 8.22
C GLN A 77 52.16 -34.78 7.09
N GLY A 78 52.23 -35.37 5.89
CA GLY A 78 52.83 -34.71 4.72
C GLY A 78 52.03 -33.49 4.26
N ARG A 79 50.69 -33.56 4.30
CA ARG A 79 49.83 -32.42 3.96
C ARG A 79 49.88 -31.31 5.00
N VAL A 80 49.87 -31.65 6.30
CA VAL A 80 49.99 -30.66 7.37
C VAL A 80 51.34 -29.96 7.29
N GLY A 81 52.46 -30.69 7.14
CA GLY A 81 53.78 -30.09 7.00
C GLY A 81 53.92 -29.20 5.75
N THR A 82 53.33 -29.62 4.61
CA THR A 82 53.31 -28.76 3.40
C THR A 82 52.54 -27.46 3.64
N LEU A 83 51.44 -27.53 4.40
CA LEU A 83 50.63 -26.35 4.72
C LEU A 83 51.37 -25.38 5.65
N THR A 84 52.18 -25.88 6.58
CA THR A 84 52.90 -25.08 7.56
C THR A 84 54.28 -24.60 7.11
N ASP A 85 54.93 -25.29 6.16
CA ASP A 85 56.25 -24.90 5.62
C ASP A 85 56.22 -23.59 4.83
N ASP A 86 55.10 -23.28 4.17
CA ASP A 86 54.95 -22.13 3.26
C ASP A 86 54.09 -20.98 3.88
N LEU A 87 53.98 -20.91 5.21
CA LEU A 87 53.19 -19.87 5.89
C LEU A 87 53.80 -18.46 5.67
N PRO A 88 52.99 -17.45 5.32
CA PRO A 88 53.45 -16.07 5.22
C PRO A 88 54.10 -15.58 6.53
N GLU A 89 55.20 -14.83 6.44
CA GLU A 89 55.91 -14.30 7.62
C GLU A 89 55.01 -13.39 8.48
N ASP A 90 54.08 -12.69 7.84
CA ASP A 90 53.18 -11.73 8.48
C ASP A 90 51.85 -12.37 8.91
N LEU A 91 51.74 -13.70 8.84
CA LEU A 91 50.49 -14.41 9.14
C LEU A 91 50.13 -14.28 10.63
N PRO A 92 48.89 -13.84 10.96
CA PRO A 92 48.42 -13.85 12.33
C PRO A 92 48.44 -15.28 12.92
N GLU A 93 48.94 -15.41 14.15
CA GLU A 93 49.05 -16.70 14.87
C GLU A 93 49.88 -17.77 14.11
N ARG A 94 50.86 -17.35 13.29
CA ARG A 94 51.80 -18.26 12.60
C ARG A 94 52.42 -19.29 13.55
N ASP A 95 52.88 -18.85 14.71
CA ASP A 95 53.50 -19.71 15.73
C ASP A 95 52.53 -20.82 16.20
N THR A 96 51.24 -20.52 16.31
CA THR A 96 50.23 -21.54 16.69
C THR A 96 50.04 -22.60 15.61
N PHE A 97 50.09 -22.24 14.33
CA PHE A 97 50.06 -23.22 13.24
C PHE A 97 51.29 -24.13 13.27
N GLU A 98 52.47 -23.58 13.49
CA GLU A 98 53.72 -24.36 13.62
C GLU A 98 53.68 -25.28 14.85
N GLU A 99 53.18 -24.79 16.00
CA GLU A 99 53.00 -25.61 17.21
C GLU A 99 52.04 -26.78 16.99
N ILE A 100 50.97 -26.58 16.21
CA ILE A 100 50.03 -27.64 15.87
C ILE A 100 50.67 -28.68 14.95
N ASP A 101 51.42 -28.26 13.92
CA ASP A 101 52.16 -29.20 13.08
C ASP A 101 53.16 -30.01 13.90
N ASP A 102 53.99 -29.35 14.71
CA ASP A 102 54.93 -30.01 15.63
C ASP A 102 54.23 -31.03 16.54
N PHE A 103 53.06 -30.66 17.09
CA PHE A 103 52.25 -31.57 17.90
C PHE A 103 51.71 -32.76 17.10
N LEU A 104 51.38 -32.58 15.82
CA LEU A 104 50.87 -33.63 14.94
C LEU A 104 51.98 -34.52 14.34
N GLN A 105 53.24 -34.11 14.39
CA GLN A 105 54.41 -34.91 13.96
C GLN A 105 54.80 -36.07 14.93
N GLN A 106 53.89 -36.46 15.82
CA GLN A 106 54.07 -37.60 16.71
C GLN A 106 54.18 -38.92 15.94
N ARG A 107 54.85 -39.92 16.53
CA ARG A 107 55.01 -41.26 15.93
C ARG A 107 53.70 -42.03 15.74
N ARG A 108 52.66 -41.66 16.50
CA ARG A 108 51.30 -42.20 16.45
C ARG A 108 50.35 -41.12 16.93
N LEU A 109 49.21 -40.97 16.25
CA LEU A 109 48.12 -40.09 16.67
C LEU A 109 46.94 -40.92 17.19
N THR A 110 46.17 -40.33 18.07
CA THR A 110 44.92 -40.85 18.62
C THR A 110 43.79 -39.87 18.34
N GLU A 111 42.54 -40.30 18.45
CA GLU A 111 41.38 -39.40 18.32
C GLU A 111 41.47 -38.23 19.32
N SER A 112 42.02 -38.47 20.51
CA SER A 112 42.28 -37.42 21.51
C SER A 112 43.32 -36.40 21.04
N ASP A 113 44.28 -36.79 20.21
CA ASP A 113 45.25 -35.84 19.63
C ASP A 113 44.58 -34.96 18.57
N PHE A 114 43.66 -35.51 17.77
CA PHE A 114 42.84 -34.69 16.85
C PHE A 114 41.96 -33.70 17.61
N GLU A 115 41.35 -34.12 18.72
CA GLU A 115 40.57 -33.23 19.59
C GLU A 115 41.45 -32.12 20.21
N GLN A 116 42.67 -32.48 20.67
CA GLN A 116 43.63 -31.51 21.20
C GLN A 116 44.09 -30.51 20.13
N ALA A 117 44.34 -30.96 18.89
CA ALA A 117 44.70 -30.08 17.79
C ALA A 117 43.56 -29.11 17.42
N ARG A 118 42.29 -29.56 17.50
CA ARG A 118 41.13 -28.68 17.34
C ARG A 118 41.03 -27.66 18.47
N GLU A 119 41.34 -28.03 19.70
CA GLU A 119 41.38 -27.10 20.83
C GLU A 119 42.48 -26.05 20.65
N MET A 120 43.68 -26.46 20.20
CA MET A 120 44.77 -25.55 19.86
C MET A 120 44.40 -24.59 18.72
N LEU A 121 43.51 -24.99 17.81
CA LEU A 121 42.99 -24.13 16.73
C LEU A 121 41.93 -23.12 17.19
N SER A 122 41.35 -23.26 18.39
CA SER A 122 40.28 -22.37 18.86
C SER A 122 40.63 -20.88 18.82
N PRO A 123 41.83 -20.43 19.25
CA PRO A 123 42.20 -19.01 19.17
C PRO A 123 42.26 -18.48 17.73
N ILE A 124 42.71 -19.31 16.78
CA ILE A 124 42.72 -18.97 15.36
C ILE A 124 41.29 -18.90 14.82
N GLY A 125 40.42 -19.82 15.25
CA GLY A 125 38.98 -19.80 14.95
C GLY A 125 38.30 -18.49 15.39
N ASP A 126 38.56 -18.05 16.63
CA ASP A 126 38.07 -16.77 17.16
C ASP A 126 38.61 -15.56 16.37
N LEU A 127 39.83 -15.68 15.84
CA LEU A 127 40.47 -14.64 15.05
C LEU A 127 39.85 -14.49 13.66
N VAL A 128 39.73 -15.60 12.93
CA VAL A 128 39.17 -15.61 11.56
C VAL A 128 37.67 -15.36 11.57
N GLY A 129 36.98 -15.77 12.64
CA GLY A 129 35.57 -15.49 12.89
C GLY A 129 35.23 -13.99 12.94
N ARG A 130 36.22 -13.11 13.15
CA ARG A 130 36.03 -11.64 13.07
C ARG A 130 35.51 -11.16 11.71
N LEU A 131 35.85 -11.87 10.63
CA LEU A 131 35.34 -11.57 9.29
C LEU A 131 33.84 -11.85 9.21
N ASP A 132 33.40 -12.98 9.76
CA ASP A 132 31.98 -13.36 9.80
C ASP A 132 31.20 -12.41 10.73
N GLU A 133 31.76 -12.07 11.90
CA GLU A 133 31.18 -11.07 12.81
C GLU A 133 31.01 -9.69 12.13
N LEU A 134 31.96 -9.27 11.29
CA LEU A 134 31.85 -8.03 10.52
C LEU A 134 30.73 -8.10 9.47
N ASP A 135 30.65 -9.19 8.73
CA ASP A 135 29.60 -9.39 7.72
C ASP A 135 28.21 -9.47 8.38
N GLU A 136 28.07 -10.17 9.50
CA GLU A 136 26.84 -10.22 10.29
C GLU A 136 26.45 -8.84 10.84
N ALA A 137 27.40 -8.11 11.44
CA ALA A 137 27.14 -6.77 11.95
C ALA A 137 26.75 -5.80 10.82
N ARG A 138 27.35 -5.96 9.64
CA ARG A 138 27.01 -5.21 8.43
C ARG A 138 25.56 -5.45 8.00
N GLU A 139 25.13 -6.70 7.91
CA GLU A 139 23.76 -7.04 7.53
C GLU A 139 22.75 -6.59 8.58
N GLN A 140 23.07 -6.73 9.87
CA GLN A 140 22.24 -6.21 10.96
C GLN A 140 22.09 -4.69 10.88
N TYR A 141 23.17 -3.96 10.58
CA TYR A 141 23.11 -2.51 10.41
C TYR A 141 22.26 -2.09 9.20
N LYS A 142 22.43 -2.74 8.04
CA LYS A 142 21.57 -2.50 6.87
C LYS A 142 20.08 -2.73 7.18
N LYS A 143 19.78 -3.81 7.91
CA LYS A 143 18.41 -4.14 8.32
C LYS A 143 17.86 -3.07 9.27
N ALA A 144 18.59 -2.71 10.32
CA ALA A 144 18.17 -1.69 11.27
C ALA A 144 17.91 -0.33 10.60
N ARG A 145 18.76 0.07 9.64
CA ARG A 145 18.56 1.28 8.84
C ARG A 145 17.29 1.21 7.98
N THR A 146 17.06 0.07 7.34
CA THR A 146 15.86 -0.16 6.52
C THR A 146 14.59 -0.08 7.36
N ASP A 147 14.59 -0.71 8.54
CA ASP A 147 13.45 -0.71 9.45
C ASP A 147 13.18 0.69 10.03
N ALA A 148 14.23 1.43 10.40
CA ALA A 148 14.12 2.84 10.79
C ALA A 148 13.55 3.71 9.65
N GLY A 149 14.02 3.51 8.41
CA GLY A 149 13.50 4.19 7.23
C GLY A 149 12.02 3.91 6.98
N ARG A 150 11.59 2.65 7.09
CA ARG A 150 10.17 2.25 6.99
C ARG A 150 9.34 2.95 8.07
N ARG A 151 9.79 2.89 9.33
CA ARG A 151 9.09 3.52 10.45
C ARG A 151 8.93 5.03 10.28
N ARG A 152 9.95 5.71 9.76
CA ARG A 152 9.87 7.14 9.43
C ARG A 152 8.82 7.44 8.37
N GLY A 153 8.64 6.54 7.40
CA GLY A 153 7.60 6.62 6.37
C GLY A 153 6.21 6.46 6.96
N GLU A 154 5.98 5.40 7.76
CA GLU A 154 4.71 5.16 8.47
C GLU A 154 4.29 6.35 9.34
N LEU A 155 5.25 6.97 10.04
CA LEU A 155 4.99 8.19 10.81
C LEU A 155 4.64 9.38 9.92
N GLY A 156 5.18 9.46 8.70
CA GLY A 156 4.81 10.46 7.70
C GLY A 156 3.35 10.32 7.30
N ASP A 157 2.93 9.11 6.91
CA ASP A 157 1.53 8.83 6.53
C ASP A 157 0.59 9.13 7.71
N ARG A 158 0.99 8.75 8.94
CA ARG A 158 0.20 9.05 10.14
C ARG A 158 0.08 10.54 10.41
N ILE A 159 1.14 11.32 10.19
CA ILE A 159 1.11 12.78 10.33
C ILE A 159 0.11 13.38 9.34
N ASP A 160 0.15 12.95 8.07
CA ASP A 160 -0.75 13.45 7.03
C ASP A 160 -2.24 13.18 7.38
N ASP A 161 -2.53 11.99 7.91
CA ASP A 161 -3.86 11.62 8.41
C ASP A 161 -4.31 12.50 9.58
N LEU A 162 -3.44 12.70 10.58
CA LEU A 162 -3.75 13.52 11.75
C LEU A 162 -3.92 14.99 11.38
N GLU A 163 -3.10 15.52 10.47
CA GLU A 163 -3.25 16.87 9.93
C GLU A 163 -4.55 17.02 9.13
N ARG A 164 -4.95 15.99 8.38
CA ARG A 164 -6.27 15.98 7.72
C ARG A 164 -7.39 16.05 8.75
N LEU A 165 -7.34 15.24 9.81
CA LEU A 165 -8.34 15.30 10.88
C LEU A 165 -8.39 16.68 11.53
N GLN A 166 -7.23 17.30 11.80
CA GLN A 166 -7.17 18.64 12.36
C GLN A 166 -7.85 19.68 11.44
N ARG A 167 -7.56 19.65 10.14
CA ARG A 167 -8.22 20.54 9.16
C ARG A 167 -9.73 20.37 9.12
N LEU A 168 -10.23 19.14 9.24
CA LEU A 168 -11.67 18.88 9.31
C LEU A 168 -12.26 19.35 10.65
N GLY A 169 -11.51 19.23 11.74
CA GLY A 169 -11.91 19.70 13.08
C GLY A 169 -11.93 21.22 13.24
N ASP A 170 -11.15 21.95 12.45
CA ASP A 170 -11.19 23.42 12.41
C ASP A 170 -12.51 23.98 11.84
N ALA A 171 -13.29 23.14 11.14
CA ALA A 171 -14.60 23.52 10.65
C ALA A 171 -15.62 23.63 11.79
N ASP A 172 -16.57 24.55 11.66
CA ASP A 172 -17.67 24.71 12.61
C ASP A 172 -18.67 23.53 12.46
N LEU A 173 -18.46 22.45 13.20
CA LEU A 173 -19.28 21.23 13.12
C LEU A 173 -20.74 21.45 13.55
N ASP A 174 -21.03 22.51 14.29
CA ASP A 174 -22.38 22.90 14.71
C ASP A 174 -23.07 23.84 13.72
N ALA A 175 -22.38 24.21 12.62
CA ALA A 175 -22.93 25.10 11.63
C ALA A 175 -24.24 24.54 11.04
N PRO A 176 -25.22 25.42 10.71
CA PRO A 176 -26.53 25.02 10.20
C PRO A 176 -26.45 24.57 8.74
N VAL A 177 -25.81 23.43 8.48
CA VAL A 177 -25.62 22.86 7.14
C VAL A 177 -26.93 22.58 6.41
N GLU A 178 -28.04 22.46 7.14
CA GLU A 178 -29.39 22.30 6.57
C GLU A 178 -29.79 23.49 5.68
N HIS A 179 -29.22 24.68 5.91
CA HIS A 179 -29.41 25.82 5.01
C HIS A 179 -28.88 25.58 3.58
N LEU A 180 -27.94 24.65 3.40
CA LEU A 180 -27.49 24.17 2.09
C LEU A 180 -28.18 22.85 1.71
N ARG A 181 -28.37 21.95 2.69
CA ARG A 181 -28.91 20.62 2.45
C ARG A 181 -30.36 20.65 1.97
N ASP A 182 -31.22 21.43 2.64
CA ASP A 182 -32.65 21.40 2.38
C ASP A 182 -32.98 21.83 0.94
N PRO A 183 -32.43 22.93 0.39
CA PRO A 183 -32.70 23.31 -1.00
C PRO A 183 -32.12 22.32 -2.02
N ILE A 184 -30.95 21.73 -1.73
CA ILE A 184 -30.32 20.71 -2.58
C ILE A 184 -31.17 19.43 -2.60
N GLN A 185 -31.59 18.97 -1.44
CA GLN A 185 -32.45 17.80 -1.31
C GLN A 185 -33.80 18.05 -1.99
N HIS A 186 -34.41 19.22 -1.80
CA HIS A 186 -35.64 19.59 -2.48
C HIS A 186 -35.52 19.51 -4.01
N TYR A 187 -34.45 20.06 -4.59
CA TYR A 187 -34.18 19.92 -6.02
C TYR A 187 -33.94 18.45 -6.43
N ASN A 188 -33.11 17.72 -5.68
CA ASN A 188 -32.76 16.34 -5.99
C ASN A 188 -33.97 15.40 -5.97
N ASP A 189 -34.87 15.58 -5.00
CA ASP A 189 -36.11 14.81 -4.91
C ASP A 189 -37.04 15.16 -6.08
N ALA A 190 -37.21 16.45 -6.38
CA ALA A 190 -38.05 16.93 -7.47
C ALA A 190 -37.56 16.47 -8.86
N VAL A 191 -36.25 16.53 -9.13
CA VAL A 191 -35.69 16.06 -10.41
C VAL A 191 -35.75 14.53 -10.53
N THR A 192 -35.62 13.81 -9.42
CA THR A 192 -35.75 12.34 -9.40
C THR A 192 -37.18 11.91 -9.72
N GLU A 193 -38.18 12.59 -9.15
CA GLU A 193 -39.59 12.35 -9.46
C GLU A 193 -39.90 12.71 -10.92
N ALA A 194 -39.51 13.91 -11.38
CA ALA A 194 -39.73 14.33 -12.76
C ALA A 194 -39.07 13.39 -13.78
N PHE A 195 -37.88 12.86 -13.49
CA PHE A 195 -37.23 11.90 -14.36
C PHE A 195 -37.94 10.55 -14.38
N ARG A 196 -38.49 10.11 -13.23
CA ARG A 196 -39.27 8.88 -13.15
C ARG A 196 -40.53 8.98 -14.01
N ASP A 197 -41.24 10.10 -13.93
CA ASP A 197 -42.43 10.36 -14.73
C ASP A 197 -42.08 10.45 -16.21
N PHE A 198 -41.04 11.22 -16.55
CA PHE A 198 -40.48 11.30 -17.89
C PHE A 198 -40.17 9.91 -18.48
N ARG A 199 -39.46 9.05 -17.72
CA ARG A 199 -39.12 7.69 -18.15
C ARG A 199 -40.36 6.80 -18.31
N THR A 200 -41.40 7.01 -17.50
CA THR A 200 -42.58 6.14 -17.44
C THR A 200 -43.64 6.50 -18.47
N ASP A 201 -43.78 7.78 -18.79
CA ASP A 201 -44.89 8.29 -19.60
C ASP A 201 -44.46 8.78 -20.98
N THR A 202 -43.18 9.11 -21.18
CA THR A 202 -42.68 9.63 -22.46
C THR A 202 -42.35 8.49 -23.43
N PRO A 203 -42.69 8.62 -24.73
CA PRO A 203 -42.22 7.70 -25.76
C PRO A 203 -40.72 7.44 -25.68
N ALA A 204 -40.30 6.17 -25.71
CA ALA A 204 -38.90 5.80 -25.52
C ALA A 204 -37.96 6.49 -26.52
N ARG A 205 -38.43 6.72 -27.76
CA ARG A 205 -37.67 7.44 -28.79
C ARG A 205 -37.39 8.90 -28.43
N GLU A 206 -38.32 9.55 -27.72
CA GLU A 206 -38.19 10.93 -27.27
C GLU A 206 -37.35 10.99 -26.00
N ALA A 207 -37.58 10.05 -25.07
CA ALA A 207 -36.83 9.94 -23.83
C ALA A 207 -35.33 9.73 -24.10
N LEU A 208 -34.99 8.72 -24.90
CA LEU A 208 -33.59 8.42 -25.25
C LEU A 208 -32.93 9.51 -26.08
N ALA A 209 -33.70 10.28 -26.87
CA ALA A 209 -33.16 11.43 -27.59
C ALA A 209 -32.82 12.61 -26.66
N VAL A 210 -33.40 12.71 -25.47
CA VAL A 210 -32.94 13.68 -24.45
C VAL A 210 -31.61 13.21 -23.86
N ILE A 211 -31.48 11.91 -23.54
CA ILE A 211 -30.26 11.34 -22.98
C ILE A 211 -29.09 11.41 -23.97
N GLU A 212 -29.31 11.08 -25.24
CA GLU A 212 -28.30 11.25 -26.30
C GLU A 212 -27.84 12.72 -26.42
N ARG A 213 -28.76 13.69 -26.26
CA ARG A 213 -28.38 15.11 -26.29
C ARG A 213 -27.64 15.57 -25.04
N ALA A 214 -27.67 14.80 -23.95
CA ALA A 214 -26.92 15.12 -22.74
C ALA A 214 -25.41 15.05 -22.98
N ASP A 215 -24.94 14.27 -23.97
CA ASP A 215 -23.53 14.17 -24.37
C ASP A 215 -22.88 15.53 -24.74
N ALA A 216 -23.69 16.54 -25.06
CA ALA A 216 -23.21 17.89 -25.35
C ALA A 216 -22.85 18.70 -24.08
N TYR A 217 -23.10 18.17 -22.88
CA TYR A 217 -22.91 18.84 -21.59
C TYR A 217 -21.96 18.01 -20.72
N PRO A 218 -20.65 18.33 -20.70
CA PRO A 218 -19.62 17.51 -20.06
C PRO A 218 -19.80 17.22 -18.57
N LEU A 219 -20.55 18.06 -17.83
CA LEU A 219 -20.82 17.88 -16.41
C LEU A 219 -22.04 16.99 -16.15
N VAL A 220 -22.79 16.61 -17.20
CA VAL A 220 -23.92 15.70 -17.10
C VAL A 220 -23.48 14.30 -17.50
N GLU A 221 -23.23 13.45 -16.52
CA GLU A 221 -22.64 12.12 -16.71
C GLU A 221 -23.66 11.04 -17.14
N PHE A 222 -24.59 11.37 -18.03
CA PHE A 222 -25.48 10.37 -18.60
C PHE A 222 -24.69 9.40 -19.48
N GLN A 223 -24.96 8.10 -19.33
CA GLN A 223 -24.45 7.12 -20.28
C GLN A 223 -25.24 7.23 -21.60
N SER A 224 -24.51 7.56 -22.67
CA SER A 224 -25.09 7.68 -24.02
C SER A 224 -25.84 6.41 -24.41
N PRO A 225 -27.07 6.51 -24.98
CA PRO A 225 -27.82 5.34 -25.37
C PRO A 225 -27.10 4.54 -26.47
N PRO A 226 -27.07 3.20 -26.41
CA PRO A 226 -26.44 2.39 -27.45
C PRO A 226 -27.07 2.65 -28.83
N THR A 227 -26.25 2.79 -29.87
CA THR A 227 -26.69 3.17 -31.22
C THR A 227 -27.80 2.26 -31.77
N GLU A 228 -27.69 0.95 -31.59
CA GLU A 228 -28.68 -0.01 -32.06
C GLU A 228 -30.05 0.15 -31.39
N LEU A 229 -30.06 0.57 -30.11
CA LEU A 229 -31.28 0.88 -29.39
C LEU A 229 -31.92 2.17 -29.93
N LEU A 230 -31.10 3.20 -30.18
CA LEU A 230 -31.56 4.46 -30.78
C LEU A 230 -32.14 4.27 -32.17
N THR A 231 -31.46 3.51 -33.04
CA THR A 231 -31.97 3.18 -34.38
C THR A 231 -33.31 2.48 -34.27
N TYR A 232 -33.43 1.46 -33.43
CA TYR A 232 -34.67 0.71 -33.26
C TYR A 232 -35.85 1.59 -32.83
N VAL A 233 -35.70 2.40 -31.78
CA VAL A 233 -36.81 3.24 -31.29
C VAL A 233 -37.20 4.36 -32.27
N ARG A 234 -36.30 4.75 -33.18
CA ARG A 234 -36.59 5.77 -34.20
C ARG A 234 -37.36 5.20 -35.39
N GLU A 235 -37.02 3.98 -35.80
CA GLU A 235 -37.53 3.37 -37.02
C GLU A 235 -38.80 2.53 -36.81
N HIS A 236 -39.03 2.03 -35.59
CA HIS A 236 -40.16 1.16 -35.29
C HIS A 236 -41.23 1.85 -34.43
N ASP A 237 -42.51 1.54 -34.67
CA ASP A 237 -43.63 2.11 -33.91
C ASP A 237 -43.60 1.75 -32.42
N ALA A 238 -42.95 0.64 -32.04
CA ALA A 238 -42.68 0.30 -30.64
C ALA A 238 -41.92 1.41 -29.90
N GLY A 239 -41.14 2.25 -30.59
CA GLY A 239 -40.48 3.41 -29.98
C GLY A 239 -41.43 4.52 -29.53
N ARG A 240 -42.72 4.46 -29.89
CA ARG A 240 -43.78 5.33 -29.36
C ARG A 240 -44.23 4.91 -27.95
N GLU A 241 -43.97 3.66 -27.58
CA GLU A 241 -44.25 3.15 -26.26
C GLU A 241 -43.20 3.64 -25.26
N PRO A 242 -43.54 3.81 -23.98
CA PRO A 242 -42.59 4.26 -22.98
C PRO A 242 -41.61 3.15 -22.58
N ILE A 243 -40.52 3.53 -21.91
CA ILE A 243 -39.42 2.60 -21.55
C ILE A 243 -39.90 1.38 -20.74
N PRO A 244 -40.78 1.52 -19.71
CA PRO A 244 -41.32 0.36 -19.00
C PRO A 244 -42.07 -0.62 -19.89
N LYS A 245 -42.79 -0.11 -20.91
CA LYS A 245 -43.53 -0.94 -21.85
C LYS A 245 -42.60 -1.70 -22.79
N LEU A 246 -41.52 -1.07 -23.26
CA LEU A 246 -40.47 -1.75 -24.01
C LEU A 246 -39.77 -2.85 -23.19
N LEU A 247 -39.55 -2.60 -21.89
CA LEU A 247 -39.02 -3.62 -20.98
C LEU A 247 -40.01 -4.79 -20.80
N GLU A 248 -41.30 -4.51 -20.70
CA GLU A 248 -42.35 -5.53 -20.64
C GLU A 248 -42.37 -6.39 -21.93
N TYR A 249 -42.33 -5.75 -23.10
CA TYR A 249 -42.23 -6.45 -24.38
C TYR A 249 -40.97 -7.30 -24.47
N ALA A 250 -39.84 -6.80 -23.96
CA ALA A 250 -38.62 -7.58 -23.98
C ALA A 250 -38.79 -8.92 -23.25
N ASP A 251 -39.60 -8.99 -22.19
CA ASP A 251 -39.88 -10.22 -21.43
C ASP A 251 -40.85 -11.20 -22.14
N TYR A 252 -41.45 -10.81 -23.27
CA TYR A 252 -42.41 -11.64 -24.00
C TYR A 252 -41.72 -12.71 -24.90
N SER A 253 -42.44 -13.82 -25.15
CA SER A 253 -42.04 -14.80 -26.15
C SER A 253 -42.16 -14.22 -27.57
N ALA A 254 -41.44 -14.78 -28.55
CA ALA A 254 -41.46 -14.30 -29.94
C ALA A 254 -42.90 -14.35 -30.51
N SER A 255 -43.59 -15.48 -30.29
CA SER A 255 -44.99 -15.66 -30.66
C SER A 255 -45.95 -14.67 -30.01
N LYS A 256 -45.63 -14.18 -28.80
CA LYS A 256 -46.43 -13.16 -28.12
C LYS A 256 -46.12 -11.78 -28.70
N LEU A 257 -44.86 -11.51 -29.05
CA LEU A 257 -44.40 -10.23 -29.61
C LEU A 257 -44.96 -9.94 -31.01
N ASP A 258 -45.15 -10.96 -31.85
CA ASP A 258 -45.74 -10.81 -33.19
C ASP A 258 -47.15 -10.20 -33.17
N HIS A 259 -47.81 -10.15 -32.00
CA HIS A 259 -49.10 -9.49 -31.80
C HIS A 259 -49.02 -8.02 -31.35
N TYR A 260 -47.85 -7.56 -30.90
CA TYR A 260 -47.66 -6.21 -30.34
C TYR A 260 -46.69 -5.34 -31.15
N VAL A 261 -45.78 -5.96 -31.91
CA VAL A 261 -44.77 -5.25 -32.69
C VAL A 261 -44.64 -5.84 -34.08
N ASP A 262 -44.35 -4.98 -35.06
CA ASP A 262 -44.22 -5.39 -36.47
C ASP A 262 -42.99 -6.26 -36.73
N ASP A 263 -41.95 -6.17 -35.89
CA ASP A 263 -40.73 -6.96 -35.98
C ASP A 263 -40.25 -7.40 -34.57
N ALA A 264 -40.66 -8.60 -34.17
CA ALA A 264 -40.29 -9.20 -32.89
C ALA A 264 -38.79 -9.54 -32.81
N ALA A 265 -38.13 -9.83 -33.93
CA ALA A 265 -36.70 -10.17 -33.96
C ALA A 265 -35.86 -8.91 -33.73
N ALA A 266 -36.21 -7.80 -34.38
CA ALA A 266 -35.57 -6.51 -34.19
C ALA A 266 -35.72 -6.02 -32.74
N LEU A 267 -36.92 -6.14 -32.14
CA LEU A 267 -37.13 -5.77 -30.73
C LEU A 267 -36.22 -6.57 -29.80
N ARG A 268 -36.11 -7.89 -30.01
CA ARG A 268 -35.28 -8.74 -29.17
C ARG A 268 -33.80 -8.38 -29.28
N SER A 269 -33.31 -8.18 -30.49
CA SER A 269 -31.92 -7.79 -30.72
C SER A 269 -31.60 -6.45 -30.06
N ALA A 270 -32.43 -5.43 -30.30
CA ALA A 270 -32.19 -4.06 -29.87
C ALA A 270 -32.49 -3.85 -28.38
N VAL A 271 -33.65 -4.28 -27.89
CA VAL A 271 -34.15 -3.98 -26.54
C VAL A 271 -33.80 -5.08 -25.53
N ALA A 272 -34.00 -6.37 -25.87
CA ALA A 272 -33.79 -7.45 -24.90
C ALA A 272 -32.32 -7.61 -24.48
N THR A 273 -31.38 -7.37 -25.39
CA THR A 273 -29.94 -7.36 -25.09
C THR A 273 -29.51 -6.17 -24.22
N ARG A 274 -30.34 -5.11 -24.13
CA ARG A 274 -30.00 -3.81 -23.50
C ARG A 274 -30.90 -3.45 -22.33
N ARG A 275 -31.61 -4.43 -21.75
CA ARG A 275 -32.49 -4.22 -20.58
C ARG A 275 -31.76 -3.58 -19.39
N THR A 276 -30.51 -3.96 -19.15
CA THR A 276 -29.72 -3.42 -18.04
C THR A 276 -29.53 -1.91 -18.16
N TYR A 277 -29.23 -1.41 -19.36
CA TYR A 277 -29.13 0.02 -19.63
C TYR A 277 -30.44 0.73 -19.31
N LEU A 278 -31.55 0.27 -19.91
CA LEU A 278 -32.88 0.87 -19.72
C LEU A 278 -33.37 0.80 -18.26
N ARG A 279 -32.99 -0.25 -17.52
CA ARG A 279 -33.36 -0.40 -16.10
C ARG A 279 -32.61 0.58 -15.19
N ARG A 280 -31.32 0.82 -15.48
CA ARG A 280 -30.43 1.69 -14.69
C ARG A 280 -30.57 3.18 -15.01
N LEU A 281 -31.33 3.54 -16.04
CA LEU A 281 -31.53 4.93 -16.41
C LEU A 281 -32.35 5.67 -15.34
N ASP A 282 -31.73 6.60 -14.63
CA ASP A 282 -32.32 7.41 -13.56
C ASP A 282 -31.81 8.86 -13.57
N ALA A 283 -32.19 9.66 -12.58
CA ALA A 283 -31.83 11.07 -12.50
C ALA A 283 -30.44 11.34 -11.90
N GLU A 284 -29.68 10.32 -11.51
CA GLU A 284 -28.42 10.49 -10.76
C GLU A 284 -27.47 11.51 -11.42
N PRO A 285 -27.25 11.49 -12.76
CA PRO A 285 -26.30 12.40 -13.41
C PRO A 285 -26.67 13.89 -13.40
N VAL A 286 -27.87 14.25 -12.93
CA VAL A 286 -28.33 15.64 -12.79
C VAL A 286 -28.70 16.00 -11.36
N ARG A 287 -28.40 15.13 -10.39
CA ARG A 287 -28.49 15.43 -8.97
C ARG A 287 -27.23 16.16 -8.51
N ILE A 288 -27.38 16.97 -7.47
CA ILE A 288 -26.28 17.65 -6.81
C ILE A 288 -25.81 16.79 -5.65
N ASP A 289 -24.52 16.45 -5.64
CA ASP A 289 -23.91 15.63 -4.59
C ASP A 289 -23.96 16.29 -3.21
N TRP A 290 -23.81 15.46 -2.17
CA TRP A 290 -23.62 15.90 -0.80
C TRP A 290 -22.36 15.25 -0.21
N PRO A 291 -21.41 16.04 0.35
CA PRO A 291 -21.37 17.49 0.45
C PRO A 291 -21.37 18.21 -0.91
N PRO A 292 -21.85 19.46 -1.00
CA PRO A 292 -22.03 20.12 -2.29
C PRO A 292 -20.71 20.57 -2.93
N PRO A 293 -20.69 20.78 -4.26
CA PRO A 293 -19.54 21.36 -4.97
C PRO A 293 -19.12 22.73 -4.41
N SER A 294 -17.91 23.20 -4.73
CA SER A 294 -17.48 24.56 -4.34
C SER A 294 -18.38 25.65 -4.95
N ALA A 295 -18.37 26.84 -4.37
CA ALA A 295 -19.11 28.01 -4.85
C ALA A 295 -18.76 28.35 -6.31
N ASP A 296 -17.51 28.10 -6.71
CA ASP A 296 -17.05 28.30 -8.08
C ASP A 296 -17.61 27.24 -9.04
N ALA A 297 -17.74 25.98 -8.59
CA ALA A 297 -18.16 24.86 -9.43
C ALA A 297 -19.70 24.75 -9.54
N LEU A 298 -20.42 24.95 -8.44
CA LEU A 298 -21.87 24.76 -8.37
C LEU A 298 -22.66 25.50 -9.48
N PRO A 299 -22.33 26.77 -9.83
CA PRO A 299 -23.02 27.48 -10.91
C PRO A 299 -22.83 26.83 -12.29
N TRP A 300 -21.70 26.17 -12.55
CA TRP A 300 -21.45 25.47 -13.80
C TRP A 300 -22.29 24.20 -13.90
N TYR A 301 -22.31 23.39 -12.84
CA TYR A 301 -23.21 22.24 -12.73
C TYR A 301 -24.66 22.66 -12.96
N CYS A 302 -25.15 23.66 -12.24
CA CYS A 302 -26.53 24.14 -12.37
C CYS A 302 -26.86 24.64 -13.80
N ARG A 303 -25.90 25.25 -14.50
CA ARG A 303 -26.08 25.73 -15.88
C ARG A 303 -26.26 24.56 -16.86
N GLU A 304 -25.42 23.54 -16.75
CA GLU A 304 -25.49 22.36 -17.61
C GLU A 304 -26.71 21.50 -17.29
N TYR A 305 -26.98 21.27 -15.99
CA TYR A 305 -28.13 20.52 -15.53
C TYR A 305 -29.42 21.15 -16.02
N ARG A 306 -29.55 22.48 -15.92
CA ARG A 306 -30.70 23.21 -16.45
C ARG A 306 -30.93 22.94 -17.93
N SER A 307 -29.86 22.81 -18.71
CA SER A 307 -29.97 22.57 -20.15
C SER A 307 -30.63 21.22 -20.42
N VAL A 308 -30.31 20.18 -19.64
CA VAL A 308 -30.92 18.84 -19.78
C VAL A 308 -32.28 18.78 -19.09
N VAL A 309 -32.38 19.22 -17.83
CA VAL A 309 -33.57 19.15 -16.98
C VAL A 309 -34.77 19.86 -17.60
N ALA A 310 -34.58 21.02 -18.22
CA ALA A 310 -35.67 21.75 -18.88
C ALA A 310 -36.30 21.02 -20.09
N ARG A 311 -35.74 19.88 -20.52
CA ARG A 311 -36.27 19.05 -21.61
C ARG A 311 -37.24 17.97 -21.12
N PHE A 312 -37.25 17.66 -19.83
CA PHE A 312 -38.10 16.60 -19.28
C PHE A 312 -38.86 17.01 -18.01
N ALA A 313 -38.40 18.01 -17.27
CA ALA A 313 -39.04 18.51 -16.07
C ALA A 313 -39.73 19.84 -16.31
N ASP A 314 -40.70 20.15 -15.45
CA ASP A 314 -41.44 21.41 -15.50
C ASP A 314 -40.64 22.59 -14.92
N GLU A 315 -41.23 23.78 -15.00
CA GLU A 315 -40.61 25.01 -14.51
C GLU A 315 -40.40 25.02 -12.99
N SER A 316 -41.14 24.21 -12.21
CA SER A 316 -40.97 24.14 -10.76
C SER A 316 -39.64 23.49 -10.39
N VAL A 317 -39.26 22.41 -11.09
CA VAL A 317 -37.95 21.74 -10.90
C VAL A 317 -36.82 22.65 -11.36
N VAL A 318 -36.99 23.35 -12.48
CA VAL A 318 -36.01 24.33 -12.97
C VAL A 318 -35.87 25.51 -12.00
N ALA A 319 -36.96 25.94 -11.35
CA ALA A 319 -36.92 26.97 -10.31
C ALA A 319 -36.15 26.51 -9.06
N ALA A 320 -36.35 25.27 -8.61
CA ALA A 320 -35.57 24.67 -7.53
C ALA A 320 -34.07 24.63 -7.86
N LEU A 321 -33.70 24.27 -9.09
CA LEU A 321 -32.30 24.32 -9.54
C LEU A 321 -31.72 25.75 -9.52
N ARG A 322 -32.52 26.77 -9.85
CA ARG A 322 -32.09 28.17 -9.73
C ARG A 322 -31.93 28.61 -8.27
N GLU A 323 -32.69 28.03 -7.34
CA GLU A 323 -32.48 28.24 -5.92
C GLU A 323 -31.17 27.63 -5.44
N VAL A 324 -30.88 26.38 -5.82
CA VAL A 324 -29.59 25.74 -5.55
C VAL A 324 -28.44 26.58 -6.10
N ARG A 325 -28.54 27.07 -7.35
CA ARG A 325 -27.52 27.95 -7.94
C ARG A 325 -27.25 29.20 -7.10
N ARG A 326 -28.29 29.79 -6.49
CA ARG A 326 -28.16 30.99 -5.65
C ARG A 326 -27.46 30.72 -4.33
N LEU A 327 -27.36 29.47 -3.88
CA LEU A 327 -26.61 29.12 -2.68
C LEU A 327 -25.14 29.52 -2.80
N ALA A 328 -24.53 29.34 -3.98
CA ALA A 328 -23.14 29.72 -4.24
C ALA A 328 -22.87 31.24 -4.13
N GLU A 329 -23.92 32.07 -4.18
CA GLU A 329 -23.82 33.53 -4.04
C GLU A 329 -23.85 33.98 -2.56
N ARG A 330 -24.09 33.05 -1.63
CA ARG A 330 -24.15 33.35 -0.19
C ARG A 330 -22.75 33.46 0.40
N GLU A 331 -22.55 34.48 1.24
CA GLU A 331 -21.28 34.69 1.95
C GLU A 331 -20.92 33.53 2.91
N ASP A 332 -21.93 32.80 3.41
CA ASP A 332 -21.74 31.67 4.32
C ASP A 332 -21.61 30.31 3.62
N TYR A 333 -21.68 30.27 2.28
CA TYR A 333 -21.70 29.00 1.52
C TYR A 333 -20.46 28.15 1.79
N GLU A 334 -19.25 28.69 1.58
CA GLU A 334 -18.02 27.91 1.74
C GLU A 334 -17.82 27.45 3.18
N ARG A 335 -18.12 28.30 4.17
CA ARG A 335 -18.07 27.89 5.58
C ARG A 335 -19.03 26.74 5.88
N LEU A 336 -20.29 26.83 5.43
CA LEU A 336 -21.28 25.77 5.64
C LEU A 336 -20.92 24.50 4.87
N ARG A 337 -20.29 24.63 3.70
CA ARG A 337 -19.79 23.51 2.91
C ARG A 337 -18.62 22.83 3.60
N GLU A 338 -17.65 23.57 4.14
CA GLU A 338 -16.54 23.03 4.93
C GLU A 338 -17.07 22.23 6.13
N SER A 339 -18.04 22.78 6.86
CA SER A 339 -18.75 22.06 7.92
C SER A 339 -19.46 20.80 7.43
N ALA A 340 -20.11 20.84 6.26
CA ALA A 340 -20.77 19.67 5.68
C ALA A 340 -19.76 18.58 5.29
N VAL A 341 -18.63 18.96 4.70
CA VAL A 341 -17.51 18.05 4.38
C VAL A 341 -16.98 17.41 5.65
N ALA A 342 -16.62 18.23 6.65
CA ALA A 342 -16.12 17.75 7.93
C ALA A 342 -17.10 16.78 8.61
N ARG A 343 -18.40 17.08 8.63
CA ARG A 343 -19.41 16.18 9.21
C ARG A 343 -19.60 14.88 8.44
N SER A 344 -19.42 14.88 7.11
CA SER A 344 -19.54 13.66 6.30
C SER A 344 -18.32 12.76 6.40
N GLU A 345 -17.13 13.35 6.62
CA GLU A 345 -15.85 12.63 6.64
C GLU A 345 -15.40 12.23 8.05
N LEU A 346 -15.84 12.95 9.09
CA LEU A 346 -15.50 12.64 10.48
C LEU A 346 -16.52 11.70 11.12
N THR A 347 -16.01 10.58 11.64
CA THR A 347 -16.75 9.71 12.54
C THR A 347 -16.98 10.38 13.90
N GLU A 348 -17.92 9.85 14.70
CA GLU A 348 -18.16 10.34 16.06
C GLU A 348 -16.89 10.24 16.93
N THR A 349 -16.18 9.12 16.86
CA THR A 349 -14.94 8.91 17.61
C THR A 349 -13.84 9.90 17.21
N GLU A 350 -13.72 10.24 15.92
CA GLU A 350 -12.76 11.25 15.48
C GLU A 350 -13.14 12.64 15.99
N ARG A 351 -14.43 12.98 16.04
CA ARG A 351 -14.92 14.24 16.63
C ARG A 351 -14.61 14.32 18.12
N GLU A 352 -14.82 13.24 18.88
CA GLU A 352 -14.45 13.16 20.29
C GLU A 352 -12.93 13.32 20.49
N ARG A 353 -12.12 12.68 19.63
CA ARG A 353 -10.65 12.80 19.68
C ARG A 353 -10.16 14.21 19.35
N LEU A 354 -10.79 14.89 18.40
CA LEU A 354 -10.52 16.30 18.11
C LEU A 354 -10.91 17.20 19.29
N ALA A 355 -12.12 17.02 19.84
CA ALA A 355 -12.63 17.82 20.96
C ALA A 355 -11.79 17.64 22.25
N SER A 356 -11.21 16.47 22.46
CA SER A 356 -10.34 16.15 23.61
C SER A 356 -8.88 16.58 23.45
N GLY A 357 -8.46 17.08 22.28
CA GLY A 357 -7.08 17.44 21.99
C GLY A 357 -6.15 16.25 21.67
N ALA A 358 -6.67 15.01 21.69
CA ALA A 358 -5.87 13.80 21.47
C ALA A 358 -5.20 13.77 20.09
N VAL A 359 -5.84 14.34 19.06
CA VAL A 359 -5.26 14.43 17.71
C VAL A 359 -4.03 15.34 17.69
N GLU A 360 -4.05 16.46 18.41
CA GLU A 360 -2.93 17.40 18.49
C GLU A 360 -1.75 16.80 19.25
N ASP A 361 -2.03 16.11 20.37
CA ASP A 361 -1.04 15.40 21.16
C ASP A 361 -0.36 14.28 20.33
N GLU A 362 -1.16 13.46 19.65
CA GLU A 362 -0.65 12.40 18.77
C GLU A 362 0.17 12.95 17.61
N LEU A 363 -0.27 14.07 17.02
CA LEU A 363 0.43 14.72 15.92
C LEU A 363 1.79 15.26 16.37
N SER A 364 1.84 15.88 17.54
CA SER A 364 3.08 16.36 18.15
C SER A 364 4.04 15.19 18.43
N ALA A 365 3.55 14.12 19.06
CA ALA A 365 4.34 12.93 19.34
C ALA A 365 4.86 12.25 18.05
N ALA A 366 4.03 12.17 17.01
CA ALA A 366 4.43 11.58 15.73
C ALA A 366 5.50 12.42 15.01
N ARG A 367 5.41 13.76 15.08
CA ARG A 367 6.43 14.67 14.52
C ARG A 367 7.76 14.55 15.25
N GLU A 368 7.74 14.57 16.59
CA GLU A 368 8.95 14.35 17.40
C GLU A 368 9.59 13.00 17.10
N ALA A 369 8.77 11.96 17.00
CA ALA A 369 9.22 10.62 16.66
C ALA A 369 9.89 10.55 15.28
N ARG A 370 9.25 11.14 14.27
CA ARG A 370 9.76 11.16 12.90
C ARG A 370 11.07 11.94 12.79
N ALA A 371 11.18 13.04 13.53
CA ALA A 371 12.39 13.85 13.61
C ALA A 371 13.54 13.05 14.25
N ALA A 372 13.31 12.43 15.40
CA ALA A 372 14.34 11.62 16.08
C ALA A 372 14.88 10.48 15.21
N ILE A 373 14.00 9.79 14.46
CA ILE A 373 14.43 8.76 13.51
C ILE A 373 15.19 9.37 12.32
N GLY A 374 14.77 10.55 11.85
CA GLY A 374 15.49 11.31 10.83
C GLY A 374 16.92 11.64 11.26
N ASP A 375 17.09 12.22 12.45
CA ASP A 375 18.38 12.58 13.01
C ASP A 375 19.29 11.35 13.18
N ALA A 376 18.73 10.22 13.62
CA ALA A 376 19.48 8.96 13.72
C ALA A 376 19.91 8.43 12.34
N LEU A 377 19.04 8.47 11.34
CA LEU A 377 19.37 8.05 9.97
C LEU A 377 20.42 8.95 9.30
N ASP A 378 20.48 10.23 9.68
CA ASP A 378 21.47 11.18 9.19
C ASP A 378 22.82 10.99 9.91
N THR A 379 22.78 10.73 11.22
CA THR A 379 23.97 10.43 12.03
C THR A 379 24.64 9.13 11.59
N TYR A 380 23.85 8.06 11.42
CA TYR A 380 24.31 6.75 11.00
C TYR A 380 24.10 6.59 9.50
N SER A 381 24.99 7.18 8.68
CA SER A 381 24.85 7.20 7.22
C SER A 381 24.89 5.81 6.58
N SER A 382 24.46 5.72 5.31
CA SER A 382 24.57 4.47 4.55
C SER A 382 26.02 3.99 4.44
N LEU A 383 26.18 2.66 4.46
CA LEU A 383 27.46 1.98 4.21
C LEU A 383 28.00 2.19 2.80
#